data_AF-A0A2P4YHI9-F1
#
_entry.id   AF-A0A2P4YHI9-F1
#
_cell.length_a   1.000
_cell.length_b   1.000
_cell.length_c   1.000
_cell.angle_alpha   90.00
_cell.angle_beta   90.00
_cell.angle_gamma   90.00
#
_symmetry.space_group_name_H-M   'P 1'
#
loop_
_entity.id
_entity.type
_entity.pdbx_description
1 polymer ?
#
loop_
_entity_poly.entity_id
_entity_poly.type
_entity_poly.pdbx_seq_one_letter_code
_entity_poly.pdbx_strand_id
1 'polypeptide(L)'
;MGLLAKVAWRPGLGRRGVLTLKKFTREATPEQAKSMAKSAAPSTVRLAKRIAMSGLCSRREAEKRIRSFDVTVNGRVTADVATTVDVANDVVSVDGRVLTRTQKVKVWMAHKIKGELVTNSDPQGRATIFDRLRVMGLTQHMMPV
;
A
#
# COMPACT_ATOMS: atom_id res chain seq x y z
N MET A 1 -4.86 -10.48 -4.92
CA MET A 1 -4.56 -10.35 -6.36
C MET A 1 -3.14 -10.86 -6.57
N GLY A 2 -2.97 -12.13 -6.90
CA GLY A 2 -1.65 -12.75 -7.07
C GLY A 2 -1.49 -13.21 -8.51
N LEU A 3 -0.53 -12.64 -9.23
CA LEU A 3 -0.07 -13.16 -10.52
C LEU A 3 0.84 -14.36 -10.20
N LEU A 4 0.44 -15.58 -10.57
CA LEU A 4 1.32 -16.73 -10.57
C LEU A 4 1.69 -17.02 -12.03
N ALA A 5 2.95 -16.78 -12.37
CA ALA A 5 3.49 -17.18 -13.65
C ALA A 5 3.81 -18.69 -13.59
N LYS A 6 2.99 -19.52 -14.24
CA LYS A 6 3.38 -20.90 -14.57
C LYS A 6 4.16 -20.83 -15.89
N VAL A 7 5.48 -20.98 -15.81
CA VAL A 7 6.32 -21.16 -17.00
C VAL A 7 6.10 -22.58 -17.50
N ALA A 8 5.30 -22.73 -18.55
CA ALA A 8 5.22 -23.99 -19.28
C ALA A 8 6.35 -24.00 -20.33
N TRP A 9 7.39 -24.79 -20.07
CA TRP A 9 8.45 -25.05 -21.03
C TRP A 9 7.98 -26.14 -22.01
N ARG A 10 7.91 -25.81 -23.31
CA ARG A 10 7.84 -26.81 -24.39
C ARG A 10 9.19 -26.81 -25.11
N PRO A 11 9.89 -27.95 -25.19
CA PRO A 11 11.11 -28.04 -26.00
C PRO A 11 10.72 -27.95 -27.48
N GLY A 12 11.36 -27.05 -28.23
CA GLY A 12 11.38 -27.14 -29.69
C GLY A 12 11.18 -25.87 -30.52
N LEU A 13 10.82 -24.71 -29.95
CA LEU A 13 10.65 -23.48 -30.75
C LEU A 13 11.58 -22.36 -30.32
N GLY A 14 12.27 -21.81 -31.32
CA GLY A 14 13.28 -20.75 -31.20
C GLY A 14 12.80 -19.51 -30.43
N ARG A 15 13.78 -18.89 -29.79
CA ARG A 15 13.69 -17.71 -28.93
C ARG A 15 12.89 -16.57 -29.57
N ARG A 16 11.60 -16.44 -29.21
CA ARG A 16 10.80 -15.20 -29.13
C ARG A 16 9.41 -15.56 -28.59
N GLY A 17 9.33 -15.86 -27.30
CA GLY A 17 8.06 -16.14 -26.63
C GLY A 17 7.32 -14.83 -26.29
N VAL A 18 6.21 -14.55 -26.97
CA VAL A 18 5.26 -13.50 -26.57
C VAL A 18 4.53 -13.99 -25.31
N LEU A 19 4.77 -13.33 -24.17
CA LEU A 19 4.09 -13.61 -22.91
C LEU A 19 2.62 -13.17 -23.00
N THR A 20 1.72 -14.12 -23.27
CA THR A 20 0.28 -13.88 -23.21
C THR A 20 -0.21 -14.04 -21.77
N LEU A 21 -0.54 -12.93 -21.10
CA LEU A 21 -1.09 -12.92 -19.75
C LEU A 21 -2.57 -13.36 -19.77
N LYS A 22 -2.87 -14.60 -19.38
CA LYS A 22 -4.24 -15.05 -19.09
C LYS A 22 -4.62 -14.62 -17.66
N LYS A 23 -5.66 -13.79 -17.54
CA LYS A 23 -6.27 -13.41 -16.26
C LYS A 23 -6.99 -14.64 -15.69
N PHE A 24 -6.57 -15.11 -14.52
CA PHE A 24 -7.25 -16.18 -13.80
C PHE A 24 -8.16 -15.55 -12.74
N THR A 25 -9.47 -15.57 -12.96
CA THR A 25 -10.47 -15.15 -11.97
C THR A 25 -10.89 -16.38 -11.17
N ARG A 26 -10.46 -16.46 -9.91
CA ARG A 26 -11.10 -17.36 -8.95
C ARG A 26 -12.41 -16.71 -8.52
N GLU A 27 -13.53 -17.29 -8.94
CA GLU A 27 -14.86 -16.92 -8.43
C GLU A 27 -14.96 -17.33 -6.97
N ALA A 28 -15.36 -16.40 -6.11
CA ALA A 28 -15.53 -16.64 -4.68
C ALA A 28 -16.85 -17.40 -4.45
N THR A 29 -16.83 -18.39 -3.58
CA THR A 29 -18.03 -19.16 -3.20
C THR A 29 -19.04 -18.23 -2.53
N PRO A 30 -20.37 -18.42 -2.67
CA PRO A 30 -21.40 -17.58 -2.04
C PRO A 30 -21.23 -17.40 -0.52
N GLU A 31 -20.65 -18.37 0.18
CA GLU A 31 -20.31 -18.27 1.60
C GLU A 31 -19.17 -17.27 1.88
N GLN A 32 -18.17 -17.22 1.00
CA GLN A 32 -17.07 -16.24 1.04
C GLN A 32 -17.57 -14.83 0.68
N ALA A 33 -18.54 -14.72 -0.23
CA ALA A 33 -19.19 -13.45 -0.54
C ALA A 33 -20.01 -12.93 0.66
N LYS A 34 -20.68 -13.83 1.40
CA LYS A 34 -21.47 -13.48 2.58
C LYS A 34 -20.60 -13.09 3.78
N SER A 35 -19.43 -13.72 3.96
CA SER A 35 -18.46 -13.32 5.00
C SER A 35 -17.75 -12.01 4.67
N MET A 36 -17.49 -11.73 3.38
CA MET A 36 -17.01 -10.41 2.92
C MET A 36 -18.05 -9.30 3.11
N ALA A 37 -19.34 -9.60 2.92
CA ALA A 37 -20.42 -8.63 3.17
C ALA A 37 -20.64 -8.34 4.66
N LYS A 38 -20.45 -9.35 5.54
CA LYS A 38 -20.58 -9.20 7.00
C LYS A 38 -19.36 -8.56 7.67
N SER A 39 -18.22 -8.49 6.96
CA SER A 39 -16.98 -7.86 7.41
C SER A 39 -16.77 -6.47 6.80
N ALA A 40 -17.85 -5.77 6.43
CA ALA A 40 -17.79 -4.34 6.16
C ALA A 40 -16.99 -3.68 7.30
N ALA A 41 -15.81 -3.19 6.95
CA ALA A 41 -14.77 -2.80 7.89
C ALA A 41 -15.33 -1.87 8.97
N PRO A 42 -14.78 -1.87 10.20
CA PRO A 42 -15.19 -0.89 11.20
C PRO A 42 -15.16 0.50 10.57
N SER A 43 -16.30 1.21 10.61
CA SER A 43 -16.43 2.58 10.07
C SER A 43 -15.35 3.48 10.66
N THR A 44 -14.96 3.19 11.90
CA THR A 44 -13.96 3.89 12.69
C THR A 44 -12.58 3.23 12.61
N VAL A 45 -11.54 4.02 12.32
CA VAL A 45 -10.15 3.59 12.23
C VAL A 45 -9.24 4.59 12.96
N ARG A 46 -8.13 4.14 13.57
CA ARG A 46 -7.13 5.06 14.16
C ARG A 46 -6.63 6.06 13.12
N LEU A 47 -6.49 7.32 13.52
CA LEU A 47 -6.07 8.43 12.66
C LEU A 47 -4.75 8.12 11.91
N ALA A 48 -3.74 7.62 12.62
CA ALA A 48 -2.47 7.23 12.01
C ALA A 48 -2.61 6.14 10.93
N LYS A 49 -3.53 5.20 11.11
CA LYS A 49 -3.84 4.17 10.10
C LYS A 49 -4.58 4.79 8.91
N ARG A 50 -5.53 5.70 9.14
CA ARG A 50 -6.25 6.43 8.07
C ARG A 50 -5.30 7.25 7.20
N ILE A 51 -4.31 7.91 7.80
CA ILE A 51 -3.26 8.65 7.09
C ILE A 51 -2.40 7.69 6.26
N ALA A 52 -1.92 6.59 6.86
CA ALA A 52 -1.10 5.62 6.13
C ALA A 52 -1.84 4.97 4.94
N MET A 53 -3.15 4.74 5.07
CA MET A 53 -4.01 4.20 4.00
C MET A 53 -4.21 5.15 2.81
N SER A 54 -3.94 6.45 2.98
CA SER A 54 -3.94 7.40 1.86
C SER A 54 -2.72 7.24 0.95
N GLY A 55 -1.69 6.52 1.39
CA GLY A 55 -0.40 6.39 0.70
C GLY A 55 0.55 7.55 0.95
N LEU A 56 0.19 8.52 1.79
CA LEU A 56 1.01 9.70 2.08
C LEU A 56 2.32 9.35 2.80
N CYS A 57 2.26 8.49 3.82
CA CYS A 57 3.43 8.10 4.62
C CYS A 57 3.19 6.79 5.38
N SER A 58 4.21 6.33 6.12
CA SER A 58 4.09 5.17 7.00
C SER A 58 3.23 5.47 8.24
N ARG A 59 2.71 4.42 8.88
CA ARG A 59 1.93 4.59 10.13
C ARG A 59 2.72 5.32 11.22
N ARG A 60 4.01 5.00 11.39
CA ARG A 60 4.88 5.64 12.41
C ARG A 60 5.13 7.10 12.08
N GLU A 61 5.30 7.43 10.80
CA GLU A 61 5.48 8.80 10.37
C GLU A 61 4.20 9.62 10.54
N ALA A 62 3.04 9.01 10.30
CA ALA A 62 1.75 9.62 10.60
C ALA A 62 1.60 9.95 12.10
N GLU A 63 2.02 9.06 13.00
CA GLU A 63 1.99 9.33 14.45
C GLU A 63 2.86 10.53 14.84
N LYS A 64 4.03 10.71 14.20
CA LYS A 64 4.89 11.88 14.41
C LYS A 64 4.19 13.16 13.95
N ARG A 65 3.62 13.17 12.73
CA ARG A 65 2.90 14.33 12.18
C ARG A 65 1.71 14.74 13.04
N ILE A 66 0.98 13.77 13.59
CA ILE A 66 -0.08 14.03 14.57
C ILE A 66 0.52 14.79 15.76
N ARG A 67 1.58 14.26 16.40
CA ARG A 67 2.23 14.93 17.54
C ARG A 67 2.81 16.32 17.22
N SER A 68 3.19 16.56 15.97
CA SER A 68 3.70 17.84 15.48
C SER A 68 2.61 18.88 15.19
N PHE A 69 1.33 18.57 15.41
CA PHE A 69 0.19 19.46 15.11
C PHE A 69 -0.04 19.73 13.61
N ASP A 70 0.52 18.88 12.72
CA ASP A 70 0.40 19.02 11.26
C ASP A 70 -0.92 18.44 10.70
N VAL A 71 -1.75 17.84 11.57
CA VAL A 71 -2.94 17.06 11.20
C VAL A 71 -4.20 17.72 11.73
N THR A 72 -5.20 17.85 10.87
CA THR A 72 -6.54 18.33 11.23
C THR A 72 -7.60 17.26 10.93
N VAL A 73 -8.61 17.18 11.79
CA VAL A 73 -9.81 16.36 11.62
C VAL A 73 -11.00 17.30 11.69
N ASN A 74 -11.82 17.34 10.64
CA ASN A 74 -12.97 18.24 10.51
C ASN A 74 -12.61 19.71 10.78
N GLY A 75 -11.43 20.14 10.33
CA GLY A 75 -10.91 21.50 10.52
C GLY A 75 -10.29 21.79 11.89
N ARG A 76 -10.23 20.82 12.81
CA ARG A 76 -9.61 20.99 14.14
C ARG A 76 -8.27 20.28 14.21
N VAL A 77 -7.23 20.98 14.66
CA VAL A 77 -5.89 20.43 14.86
C VAL A 77 -5.93 19.37 15.97
N THR A 78 -5.29 18.22 15.75
CA THR A 78 -5.25 17.12 16.71
C THR A 78 -3.82 16.62 16.90
N ALA A 79 -3.36 16.57 18.15
CA ALA A 79 -2.06 15.98 18.54
C ALA A 79 -2.17 14.61 19.25
N ASP A 80 -3.40 14.13 19.46
CA ASP A 80 -3.64 12.86 20.11
C ASP A 80 -3.50 11.68 19.12
N VAL A 81 -2.56 10.78 19.41
CA VAL A 81 -2.27 9.58 18.61
C VAL A 81 -3.31 8.47 18.88
N ALA A 82 -4.09 8.57 19.96
CA ALA A 82 -5.20 7.67 20.26
C ALA A 82 -6.46 7.97 19.45
N THR A 83 -6.52 9.13 18.79
CA THR A 83 -7.69 9.57 18.03
C THR A 83 -8.08 8.56 16.95
N THR A 84 -9.39 8.30 16.88
CA THR A 84 -10.04 7.47 15.87
C THR A 84 -11.00 8.32 15.04
N VAL A 85 -11.08 8.01 13.75
CA VAL A 85 -11.90 8.75 12.78
C VAL A 85 -12.77 7.80 11.99
N ASP A 86 -13.97 8.25 11.64
CA ASP A 86 -14.85 7.58 10.71
C ASP A 86 -14.38 7.82 9.27
N VAL A 87 -14.07 6.74 8.54
CA VAL A 87 -13.51 6.81 7.19
C VAL A 87 -14.51 7.40 6.18
N ALA A 88 -15.81 7.27 6.43
CA ALA A 88 -16.87 7.75 5.54
C ALA A 88 -17.29 9.20 5.86
N ASN A 89 -17.27 9.58 7.13
CA ASN A 89 -17.85 10.84 7.60
C ASN A 89 -16.81 11.92 7.94
N ASP A 90 -15.62 11.55 8.41
CA ASP A 90 -14.62 12.51 8.85
C ASP A 90 -13.68 12.96 7.72
N VAL A 91 -13.42 14.27 7.68
CA VAL A 91 -12.48 14.91 6.77
C VAL A 91 -11.14 15.08 7.48
N VAL A 92 -10.14 14.28 7.07
CA VAL A 92 -8.77 14.37 7.59
C VAL A 92 -7.91 15.14 6.61
N SER A 93 -7.17 16.14 7.09
CA SER A 93 -6.17 16.87 6.30
C SER A 93 -4.80 16.84 6.96
N VAL A 94 -3.76 16.77 6.16
CA VAL A 94 -2.35 16.83 6.60
C VAL A 94 -1.68 17.94 5.81
N ASP A 95 -0.98 18.86 6.49
CA ASP A 95 -0.34 20.03 5.87
C ASP A 95 -1.33 20.87 5.03
N GLY A 96 -2.59 20.99 5.50
CA GLY A 96 -3.66 21.70 4.79
C GLY A 96 -4.24 20.97 3.57
N ARG A 97 -3.77 19.76 3.25
CA ARG A 97 -4.28 18.96 2.12
C ARG A 97 -5.21 17.86 2.62
N VAL A 98 -6.44 17.86 2.11
CA VAL A 98 -7.44 16.83 2.40
C VAL A 98 -6.96 15.48 1.87
N LEU A 99 -6.99 14.46 2.74
CA LEU A 99 -6.61 13.11 2.35
C LEU A 99 -7.65 12.52 1.40
N THR A 100 -7.19 12.11 0.22
CA THR A 100 -8.02 11.43 -0.76
C THR A 100 -8.47 10.04 -0.27
N ARG A 101 -9.42 9.46 -1.00
CA ARG A 101 -10.02 8.15 -0.69
C ARG A 101 -8.93 7.05 -0.64
N THR A 102 -9.14 6.07 0.24
CA THR A 102 -8.25 4.92 0.49
C THR A 102 -7.70 4.31 -0.81
N GLN A 103 -6.37 4.21 -0.92
CA GLN A 103 -5.74 3.48 -2.02
C GLN A 103 -6.01 1.99 -1.89
N LYS A 104 -6.20 1.29 -3.02
CA LYS A 104 -6.33 -0.18 -3.02
C LYS A 104 -5.04 -0.80 -2.49
N VAL A 105 -5.18 -1.73 -1.56
CA VAL A 105 -4.04 -2.51 -1.03
C VAL A 105 -3.42 -3.32 -2.16
N LYS A 106 -2.11 -3.13 -2.38
CA LYS A 106 -1.31 -3.87 -3.36
C LYS A 106 -0.17 -4.58 -2.64
N VAL A 107 0.11 -5.81 -3.05
CA VAL A 107 1.23 -6.61 -2.56
C VAL A 107 2.12 -6.93 -3.75
N TRP A 108 3.42 -6.77 -3.55
CA TRP A 108 4.43 -6.99 -4.58
C TRP A 108 5.42 -8.04 -4.08
N MET A 109 5.89 -8.87 -5.00
CA MET A 109 6.95 -9.82 -4.76
C MET A 109 8.11 -9.45 -5.68
N ALA A 110 9.29 -9.25 -5.09
CA ALA A 110 10.48 -8.86 -5.82
C ALA A 110 11.65 -9.76 -5.43
N HIS A 111 12.45 -10.14 -6.43
CA HIS A 111 13.73 -10.77 -6.19
C HIS A 111 14.77 -9.70 -5.91
N LYS A 112 15.35 -9.73 -4.71
CA LYS A 112 16.38 -8.80 -4.27
C LYS A 112 17.70 -9.11 -4.97
N ILE A 113 18.36 -8.08 -5.51
CA ILE A 113 19.69 -8.24 -6.12
C ILE A 113 20.77 -8.12 -5.03
N LYS A 114 21.94 -8.73 -5.24
CA LYS A 114 23.10 -8.55 -4.36
C LYS A 114 23.52 -7.06 -4.33
N GLY A 115 23.92 -6.57 -3.16
CA GLY A 115 24.31 -5.16 -2.98
C GLY A 115 23.16 -4.19 -2.68
N GLU A 116 21.91 -4.56 -2.93
CA GLU A 116 20.75 -3.73 -2.56
C GLU A 116 20.41 -3.87 -1.06
N LEU A 117 19.85 -2.84 -0.44
CA LEU A 117 19.21 -2.91 0.87
C LEU A 117 17.68 -2.93 0.75
N VAL A 118 17.02 -3.53 1.74
CA VAL A 118 15.56 -3.54 1.87
C VAL A 118 15.17 -2.55 2.97
N THR A 119 15.31 -1.26 2.66
CA THR A 119 14.95 -0.14 3.55
C THR A 119 14.42 1.03 2.72
N ASN A 120 13.47 1.81 3.25
CA ASN A 120 12.96 3.00 2.55
C ASN A 120 13.95 4.17 2.53
N SER A 121 14.86 4.19 3.50
CA SER A 121 15.84 5.26 3.67
C SER A 121 17.08 4.65 4.29
N ASP A 122 18.23 4.83 3.64
CA ASP A 122 19.54 4.46 4.16
C ASP A 122 20.36 5.75 4.36
N PRO A 123 20.75 6.10 5.60
CA PRO A 123 21.56 7.29 5.86
C PRO A 123 22.92 7.29 5.14
N GLN A 124 23.43 6.10 4.79
CA GLN A 124 24.71 5.94 4.09
C GLN A 124 24.56 5.97 2.56
N GLY A 125 23.33 6.15 2.04
CA GLY A 125 23.07 6.30 0.61
C GLY A 125 23.33 5.04 -0.23
N ARG A 126 23.37 3.85 0.39
CA ARG A 126 23.52 2.59 -0.36
C ARG A 126 22.26 2.33 -1.18
N ALA A 127 22.45 1.66 -2.31
CA ALA A 127 21.35 1.33 -3.21
C ALA A 127 20.27 0.50 -2.49
N THR A 128 19.01 0.90 -2.62
CA THR A 128 17.87 0.19 -2.06
C THR A 128 17.06 -0.48 -3.16
N ILE A 129 16.33 -1.53 -2.80
CA ILE A 129 15.36 -2.17 -3.71
C ILE A 129 14.32 -1.18 -4.23
N PHE A 130 13.96 -0.16 -3.43
CA PHE A 130 12.95 0.83 -3.81
C PHE A 130 13.45 1.79 -4.89
N ASP A 131 14.74 2.08 -4.94
CA ASP A 131 15.32 2.93 -6.01
C ASP A 131 15.09 2.28 -7.37
N ARG A 132 15.39 0.97 -7.48
CA ARG A 132 15.12 0.18 -8.68
C ARG A 132 13.63 0.09 -9.00
N LEU A 133 12.78 -0.17 -8.00
CA LEU A 133 11.33 -0.28 -8.21
C LEU A 133 10.71 1.04 -8.72
N ARG A 134 11.19 2.19 -8.24
CA ARG A 134 10.75 3.52 -8.74
C ARG A 134 11.08 3.72 -10.21
N VAL A 135 12.29 3.33 -10.64
CA VAL A 135 12.69 3.37 -12.06
C VAL A 135 11.79 2.48 -12.92
N MET A 136 11.28 1.37 -12.37
CA MET A 136 10.32 0.48 -13.05
C MET A 136 8.87 1.02 -13.06
N GLY A 137 8.64 2.24 -12.58
CA GLY A 137 7.31 2.87 -12.55
C GLY A 137 6.48 2.58 -11.30
N LEU A 138 7.06 1.92 -10.28
CA LEU A 138 6.40 1.78 -8.98
C LEU A 138 6.64 3.01 -8.11
N THR A 139 5.80 4.02 -8.26
CA THR A 139 5.92 5.29 -7.51
C THR A 139 5.09 5.31 -6.21
N GLN A 140 4.38 4.23 -5.91
CA GLN A 140 3.59 4.12 -4.67
C GLN A 140 4.50 4.03 -3.45
N HIS A 141 4.03 4.53 -2.30
CA HIS A 141 4.69 4.31 -1.03
C HIS A 141 4.56 2.82 -0.64
N MET A 142 5.68 2.09 -0.68
CA MET A 142 5.75 0.65 -0.46
C MET A 142 6.56 0.36 0.79
N MET A 143 6.06 -0.47 1.70
CA MET A 143 6.83 -0.93 2.85
C MET A 143 7.32 -2.36 2.62
N PRO A 144 8.57 -2.68 3.01
CA PRO A 144 8.95 -4.07 3.12
C PRO A 144 8.15 -4.71 4.26
N VAL A 145 7.76 -5.97 4.05
CA VAL A 145 7.11 -6.79 5.08
C VAL A 145 8.18 -7.52 5.87
#